data_AF-A0A7Y7CGX0-F1
#
_entry.id   AF-A0A7Y7CGX0-F1
#
_cell.length_a   1.000
_cell.length_b   1.000
_cell.length_c   1.000
_cell.angle_alpha   90.00
_cell.angle_beta   90.00
_cell.angle_gamma   90.00
#
_symmetry.space_group_name_H-M   'P 1'
#
loop_
_entity.id
_entity.type
_entity.pdbx_description
1 polymer ?
#
loop_
_entity_poly.entity_id
_entity_poly.type
_entity_poly.pdbx_seq_one_letter_code
_entity_poly.pdbx_strand_id
1 'polypeptide(L)'
;MREFDSTISIFGSSDLRLVNRNEYSIDLNKQTNGLVILYIDGKSADFVHDAYEEEVRAIEYLEDHQDSIFPKVKEALAGLNYSVDSVGLFSASVQDKHEDGFALITLNFINKAGETIKLTLSKDTII
;
A
#
# COMPACT_ATOMS: atom_id res chain seq x y z
N MET A 1 -11.89 -8.16 18.26
CA MET A 1 -12.06 -7.75 16.86
C MET A 1 -11.35 -6.43 16.70
N ARG A 2 -10.43 -6.30 15.75
CA ARG A 2 -9.67 -5.07 15.53
C ARG A 2 -10.47 -4.19 14.58
N GLU A 3 -10.71 -2.95 14.98
CA GLU A 3 -11.26 -1.91 14.11
C GLU A 3 -10.10 -1.24 13.36
N PHE A 4 -10.34 -0.88 12.10
CA PHE A 4 -9.37 -0.17 11.27
C PHE A 4 -9.90 1.21 10.94
N ASP A 5 -9.01 2.20 10.97
CA ASP A 5 -9.27 3.49 10.35
C ASP A 5 -9.31 3.31 8.81
N SER A 6 -9.93 4.26 8.11
CA SER A 6 -9.91 4.31 6.63
C SER A 6 -8.51 4.46 6.03
N THR A 7 -7.51 4.73 6.87
CA THR A 7 -6.13 4.95 6.45
C THR A 7 -5.14 4.23 7.35
N ILE A 8 -4.03 3.78 6.77
CA ILE A 8 -2.83 3.28 7.47
C ILE A 8 -1.64 4.19 7.21
N SER A 9 -0.63 4.10 8.08
CA SER A 9 0.61 4.89 7.96
C SER A 9 1.77 4.00 7.53
N ILE A 10 2.05 3.97 6.22
CA ILE A 10 3.11 3.16 5.62
C ILE A 10 4.00 3.95 4.66
N PHE A 11 5.30 3.64 4.69
CA PHE A 11 6.36 4.22 3.87
C PHE A 11 6.47 5.76 3.97
N GLY A 12 6.14 6.33 5.13
CA GLY A 12 6.17 7.78 5.35
C GLY A 12 7.57 8.41 5.26
N SER A 13 8.62 7.62 5.48
CA SER A 13 10.02 8.05 5.39
C SER A 13 10.66 7.78 4.02
N SER A 14 9.86 7.42 3.01
CA SER A 14 10.35 7.04 1.68
C SER A 14 10.45 8.21 0.70
N ASP A 15 11.10 7.94 -0.44
CA ASP A 15 11.19 8.90 -1.56
C ASP A 15 9.92 8.97 -2.43
N LEU A 16 8.87 8.24 -2.07
CA LEU A 16 7.57 8.32 -2.75
C LEU A 16 7.01 9.74 -2.73
N ARG A 17 6.17 10.04 -3.72
CA ARG A 17 5.54 11.35 -3.88
C ARG A 17 4.19 11.44 -3.22
N LEU A 18 3.87 12.63 -2.74
CA LEU A 18 2.59 12.91 -2.10
C LEU A 18 1.47 12.75 -3.12
N VAL A 19 0.45 11.99 -2.75
CA VAL A 19 -0.75 11.77 -3.57
C VAL A 19 -1.78 12.86 -3.27
N ASN A 20 -2.26 13.54 -4.32
CA ASN A 20 -3.49 14.31 -4.27
C ASN A 20 -4.66 13.41 -4.64
N ARG A 21 -5.42 13.00 -3.62
CA ARG A 21 -6.53 12.04 -3.77
C ARG A 21 -7.73 12.63 -4.52
N ASN A 22 -7.95 13.94 -4.43
CA ASN A 22 -9.07 14.60 -5.10
C ASN A 22 -8.88 14.67 -6.61
N GLU A 23 -7.62 14.79 -7.04
CA GLU A 23 -7.25 14.95 -8.45
C GLU A 23 -6.72 13.66 -9.07
N TYR A 24 -6.61 12.58 -8.28
CA TYR A 24 -5.97 11.33 -8.69
C TYR A 24 -4.58 11.56 -9.31
N SER A 25 -3.77 12.38 -8.63
CA SER A 25 -2.47 12.85 -9.13
C SER A 25 -1.40 12.81 -8.04
N ILE A 26 -0.14 13.06 -8.42
CA ILE A 26 0.99 13.18 -7.49
C ILE A 26 1.62 14.57 -7.55
N ASP A 27 2.08 15.07 -6.40
CA ASP A 27 2.90 16.26 -6.30
C ASP A 27 4.38 15.83 -6.29
N LEU A 28 5.06 15.98 -7.44
CA LEU A 28 6.48 15.61 -7.59
C LEU A 28 7.41 16.43 -6.67
N ASN A 29 6.97 17.58 -6.18
CA ASN A 29 7.79 18.46 -5.33
C ASN A 29 7.61 18.15 -3.83
N LYS A 30 6.72 17.23 -3.47
CA LYS A 30 6.46 16.84 -2.08
C LYS A 30 6.66 15.34 -1.88
N GLN A 31 7.39 15.00 -0.83
CA GLN A 31 7.46 13.61 -0.38
C GLN A 31 6.14 13.17 0.24
N THR A 32 5.88 11.87 0.19
CA THR A 32 4.76 11.25 0.87
C THR A 32 4.79 11.56 2.37
N ASN A 33 3.61 11.60 2.99
CA ASN A 33 3.48 11.61 4.44
C ASN A 33 3.19 10.20 5.01
N GLY A 34 3.16 9.19 4.14
CA GLY A 34 2.88 7.79 4.49
C GLY A 34 1.42 7.47 4.76
N LEU A 35 0.51 8.45 4.70
CA LEU A 35 -0.91 8.20 4.93
C LEU A 35 -1.55 7.63 3.68
N VAL A 36 -2.01 6.38 3.75
CA VAL A 36 -2.50 5.61 2.61
C VAL A 36 -3.91 5.11 2.92
N ILE A 37 -4.83 5.16 1.95
CA ILE A 37 -6.18 4.60 2.15
C ILE A 37 -6.08 3.08 2.21
N LEU A 38 -6.69 2.48 3.23
CA LEU A 38 -6.79 1.04 3.37
C LEU A 38 -8.17 0.56 2.90
N TYR A 39 -8.15 -0.44 2.03
CA TYR A 39 -9.34 -1.18 1.63
C TYR A 39 -9.24 -2.63 2.10
N ILE A 40 -10.34 -3.18 2.61
CA ILE A 40 -10.52 -4.58 2.97
C ILE A 40 -11.82 -5.04 2.29
N ASP A 41 -11.82 -6.16 1.58
CA ASP A 41 -12.95 -6.65 0.76
C ASP A 41 -13.54 -5.60 -0.19
N GLY A 42 -12.68 -4.77 -0.78
CA GLY A 42 -13.08 -3.70 -1.69
C GLY A 42 -13.83 -2.53 -1.04
N LYS A 43 -13.95 -2.52 0.29
CA LYS A 43 -14.55 -1.42 1.08
C LYS A 43 -13.47 -0.66 1.81
N SER A 44 -13.70 0.62 2.07
CA SER A 44 -12.82 1.37 2.97
C SER A 44 -12.84 0.71 4.35
N ALA A 45 -11.67 0.57 4.98
CA ALA A 45 -11.50 -0.30 6.15
C ALA A 45 -12.35 0.11 7.37
N ASP A 46 -12.71 1.38 7.47
CA ASP A 46 -13.64 1.92 8.48
C ASP A 46 -15.09 1.41 8.35
N PHE A 47 -15.46 0.85 7.21
CA PHE A 47 -16.76 0.20 6.99
C PHE A 47 -16.70 -1.33 7.16
N VAL A 48 -15.53 -1.89 7.49
CA VAL A 48 -15.39 -3.32 7.72
C VAL A 48 -15.56 -3.58 9.21
N HIS A 49 -16.64 -4.30 9.54
CA HIS A 49 -16.95 -4.65 10.91
C HIS A 49 -16.13 -5.86 11.38
N ASP A 50 -15.94 -6.87 10.53
CA ASP A 50 -15.27 -8.10 10.89
C ASP A 50 -14.16 -8.40 9.87
N ALA A 51 -12.90 -8.10 10.21
CA ALA A 51 -11.75 -8.52 9.42
C ALA A 51 -11.27 -9.91 9.88
N TYR A 52 -10.87 -10.76 8.95
CA TYR A 52 -10.29 -12.08 9.24
C TYR A 52 -8.92 -11.95 9.92
N GLU A 53 -8.54 -12.96 10.71
CA GLU A 53 -7.28 -12.95 11.46
C GLU A 53 -6.06 -12.87 10.54
N GLU A 54 -6.11 -13.51 9.37
CA GLU A 54 -5.11 -13.45 8.31
C GLU A 54 -4.95 -12.04 7.72
N GLU A 55 -6.04 -11.27 7.61
CA GLU A 55 -6.03 -9.90 7.08
C GLU A 55 -5.42 -8.95 8.10
N VAL A 56 -5.84 -9.07 9.35
CA VAL A 56 -5.29 -8.32 10.48
C VAL A 56 -3.79 -8.54 10.57
N ARG A 57 -3.34 -9.81 10.54
CA ARG A 57 -1.92 -10.17 10.55
C ARG A 57 -1.16 -9.58 9.36
N ALA A 58 -1.74 -9.55 8.17
CA ALA A 58 -1.09 -8.98 7.00
C ALA A 58 -0.90 -7.46 7.12
N ILE A 59 -1.93 -6.75 7.59
CA ILE A 59 -1.85 -5.30 7.81
C ILE A 59 -0.83 -4.98 8.90
N GLU A 60 -0.91 -5.64 10.06
CA GLU A 60 0.03 -5.48 11.18
C GLU A 60 1.46 -5.72 10.74
N TYR A 61 1.69 -6.82 10.01
CA TYR A 61 3.03 -7.14 9.53
C TYR A 61 3.57 -6.05 8.60
N LEU A 62 2.74 -5.55 7.68
CA LEU A 62 3.10 -4.44 6.79
C LEU A 62 3.42 -3.16 7.58
N GLU A 63 2.64 -2.82 8.61
CA GLU A 63 2.88 -1.66 9.46
C GLU A 63 4.20 -1.77 10.24
N ASP A 64 4.52 -2.95 10.77
CA ASP A 64 5.68 -3.17 11.63
C ASP A 64 7.00 -3.41 10.86
N HIS A 65 6.94 -3.88 9.62
CA HIS A 65 8.12 -4.35 8.86
C HIS A 65 8.43 -3.51 7.62
N GLN A 66 7.96 -2.26 7.59
CA GLN A 66 8.12 -1.34 6.45
C GLN A 66 9.56 -1.22 5.96
N ASP A 67 10.53 -1.16 6.86
CA ASP A 67 11.96 -1.03 6.53
C ASP A 67 12.51 -2.23 5.74
N SER A 68 11.93 -3.42 5.95
CA SER A 68 12.28 -4.64 5.22
C SER A 68 11.50 -4.81 3.92
N ILE A 69 10.27 -4.28 3.86
CA ILE A 69 9.35 -4.43 2.73
C ILE A 69 9.65 -3.38 1.66
N PHE A 70 9.90 -2.14 2.06
CA PHE A 70 10.05 -1.02 1.13
C PHE A 70 11.20 -1.19 0.12
N PRO A 71 12.39 -1.73 0.49
CA PRO A 71 13.44 -2.02 -0.49
C PRO A 71 12.98 -2.97 -1.61
N LYS A 72 12.15 -3.97 -1.29
CA LYS A 72 11.61 -4.94 -2.26
C LYS A 72 10.55 -4.29 -3.15
N VAL A 73 9.72 -3.41 -2.59
CA VAL A 73 8.79 -2.56 -3.36
C VAL A 73 9.57 -1.68 -4.34
N LYS A 74 10.65 -1.04 -3.89
CA LYS A 74 11.50 -0.19 -4.73
C LYS A 74 12.14 -0.99 -5.88
N GLU A 75 12.65 -2.19 -5.60
CA GLU A 75 13.20 -3.09 -6.62
C GLU A 75 12.14 -3.50 -7.65
N ALA A 76 10.94 -3.87 -7.19
CA ALA A 76 9.84 -4.24 -8.08
C ALA A 76 9.39 -3.07 -8.98
N LEU A 77 9.28 -1.86 -8.43
CA LEU A 77 9.00 -0.65 -9.23
C LEU A 77 10.10 -0.40 -10.27
N ALA A 78 11.36 -0.54 -9.89
CA ALA A 78 12.48 -0.37 -10.80
C ALA A 78 12.47 -1.40 -11.94
N GLY A 79 12.11 -2.66 -11.65
CA GLY A 79 11.91 -3.71 -12.66
C GLY A 79 10.79 -3.39 -13.68
N LEU A 80 9.83 -2.54 -13.29
CA LEU A 80 8.78 -2.01 -14.16
C LEU A 80 9.16 -0.67 -14.82
N ASN A 81 10.42 -0.24 -14.73
CA ASN A 81 10.95 1.04 -15.19
C ASN A 81 10.35 2.28 -14.49
N TYR A 82 9.92 2.13 -13.24
CA TYR A 82 9.49 3.24 -12.38
C TYR A 82 10.51 3.52 -11.29
N SER A 83 10.82 4.80 -11.08
CA SER A 83 11.58 5.23 -9.91
C SER A 83 10.63 5.67 -8.81
N VAL A 84 10.97 5.37 -7.55
CA VAL A 84 10.15 5.72 -6.37
C VAL A 84 9.87 7.22 -6.27
N ASP A 85 10.80 8.06 -6.74
CA ASP A 85 10.63 9.52 -6.79
C ASP A 85 9.66 10.02 -7.87
N SER A 86 9.10 9.12 -8.68
CA SER A 86 8.17 9.44 -9.78
C SER A 86 6.77 8.87 -9.59
N VAL A 87 6.52 8.22 -8.46
CA VAL A 87 5.25 7.57 -8.12
C VAL A 87 4.82 7.90 -6.70
N GLY A 88 3.52 7.82 -6.44
CA GLY A 88 2.94 7.96 -5.10
C GLY A 88 2.07 6.76 -4.77
N LEU A 89 2.08 6.33 -3.50
CA LEU A 89 1.23 5.24 -3.05
C LEU A 89 -0.18 5.75 -2.75
N PHE A 90 -1.14 5.38 -3.59
CA PHE A 90 -2.51 5.85 -3.53
C PHE A 90 -3.34 5.09 -2.48
N SER A 91 -3.28 3.77 -2.52
CA SER A 91 -4.02 2.90 -1.60
C SER A 91 -3.33 1.55 -1.38
N ALA A 92 -3.68 0.90 -0.28
CA ALA A 92 -3.42 -0.51 -0.02
C ALA A 92 -4.75 -1.26 0.02
N SER A 93 -4.81 -2.44 -0.58
CA SER A 93 -6.04 -3.24 -0.66
C SER A 93 -5.76 -4.68 -0.26
N VAL A 94 -6.31 -5.10 0.86
CA VAL A 94 -6.31 -6.50 1.29
C VAL A 94 -7.17 -7.31 0.33
N GLN A 95 -6.69 -8.49 -0.04
CA GLN A 95 -7.36 -9.41 -0.95
C GLN A 95 -7.92 -10.61 -0.19
N ASP A 96 -9.00 -11.19 -0.68
CA ASP A 96 -9.60 -12.44 -0.18
C ASP A 96 -8.67 -13.67 -0.35
N LYS A 97 -7.55 -13.52 -1.07
CA LYS A 97 -6.57 -14.59 -1.27
C LYS A 97 -5.59 -14.61 -0.11
N HIS A 98 -5.41 -15.81 0.48
CA HIS A 98 -4.51 -16.04 1.60
C HIS A 98 -3.37 -17.00 1.24
N GLU A 99 -2.17 -16.71 1.72
CA GLU A 99 -0.96 -17.54 1.57
C GLU A 99 -0.16 -17.51 2.88
N ASP A 100 0.35 -18.66 3.32
CA ASP A 100 1.16 -18.81 4.54
C ASP A 100 0.58 -18.17 5.82
N GLY A 101 -0.76 -18.13 5.92
CA GLY A 101 -1.46 -17.54 7.06
C GLY A 101 -1.61 -16.01 7.02
N PHE A 102 -1.36 -15.39 5.86
CA PHE A 102 -1.54 -13.96 5.63
C PHE A 102 -2.47 -13.73 4.43
N ALA A 103 -3.30 -12.70 4.48
CA ALA A 103 -3.95 -12.18 3.28
C ALA A 103 -2.92 -11.46 2.39
N LEU A 104 -3.13 -11.49 1.08
CA LEU A 104 -2.33 -10.70 0.15
C LEU A 104 -2.73 -9.22 0.22
N ILE A 105 -1.77 -8.32 0.02
CA ILE A 105 -2.01 -6.87 -0.02
C ILE A 105 -1.60 -6.33 -1.38
N THR A 106 -2.53 -5.73 -2.11
CA THR A 106 -2.20 -4.96 -3.32
C THR A 106 -1.87 -3.53 -2.94
N LEU A 107 -0.65 -3.09 -3.26
CA LEU A 107 -0.22 -1.70 -3.19
C LEU A 107 -0.49 -1.04 -4.54
N ASN A 108 -1.36 -0.02 -4.55
CA ASN A 108 -1.74 0.72 -5.75
C ASN A 108 -0.97 2.04 -5.78
N PHE A 109 0.02 2.11 -6.65
CA PHE A 109 0.77 3.33 -6.93
C PHE A 109 0.13 4.08 -8.11
N ILE A 110 0.37 5.39 -8.17
CA ILE A 110 0.05 6.21 -9.32
C ILE A 110 1.29 6.97 -9.77
N ASN A 111 1.46 7.14 -11.09
CA ASN A 111 2.53 7.95 -11.66
C ASN A 111 2.02 9.36 -12.04
N LYS A 112 2.91 10.21 -12.56
CA LYS A 112 2.58 11.58 -13.00
C LYS A 112 1.54 11.66 -14.14
N ALA A 113 1.34 10.58 -14.88
CA ALA A 113 0.36 10.50 -15.95
C ALA A 113 -1.02 10.04 -15.44
N GLY A 114 -1.14 9.72 -14.14
CA GLY A 114 -2.35 9.17 -13.55
C GLY A 114 -2.54 7.68 -13.83
N GLU A 115 -1.51 6.98 -14.32
CA GLU A 115 -1.58 5.54 -14.55
C GLU A 115 -1.36 4.80 -13.23
N THR A 116 -2.18 3.76 -12.99
CA THR A 116 -2.05 2.91 -11.81
C THR A 116 -1.01 1.82 -12.04
N ILE A 117 -0.06 1.69 -11.11
CA ILE A 117 0.86 0.55 -11.02
C ILE A 117 0.45 -0.26 -9.80
N LYS A 118 0.27 -1.57 -9.97
CA LYS A 118 -0.12 -2.48 -8.89
C LYS A 118 1.03 -3.41 -8.57
N LEU A 119 1.36 -3.51 -7.28
CA LEU A 119 2.27 -4.52 -6.76
C LEU A 119 1.53 -5.35 -5.72
N THR A 120 1.64 -6.67 -5.81
CA THR A 120 1.01 -7.57 -4.83
C THR A 120 2.06 -8.04 -3.84
N LEU A 121 1.78 -7.84 -2.56
CA LEU A 121 2.62 -8.24 -1.44
C LEU A 121 2.02 -9.50 -0.80
N SER A 122 2.82 -10.55 -0.73
CA SER A 122 2.59 -11.73 0.11
C SER A 122 3.53 -11.64 1.32
N LYS A 123 2.99 -11.22 2.46
CA LYS A 123 3.73 -10.91 3.71
C LYS A 123 4.87 -9.90 3.55
N ASP A 124 6.02 -10.34 3.08
CA ASP A 124 7.21 -9.52 2.86
C ASP A 124 7.75 -9.63 1.43
N THR A 125 7.09 -10.37 0.54
CA THR A 125 7.59 -10.67 -0.81
C THR A 125 6.64 -10.12 -1.87
N ILE A 126 7.20 -9.50 -2.91
CA ILE A 126 6.42 -9.04 -4.08
C ILE A 126 6.26 -10.22 -5.04
N ILE A 127 5.02 -10.48 -5.47
CA ILE A 127 4.65 -11.58 -6.38
C ILE A 127 4.06 -11.09 -7.70
#